data_AF-A0A3P2AG66-F1
#
_entry.id   AF-A0A3P2AG66-F1
#
_cell.length_a   1.000
_cell.length_b   1.000
_cell.length_c   1.000
_cell.angle_alpha   90.00
_cell.angle_beta   90.00
_cell.angle_gamma   90.00
#
_symmetry.space_group_name_H-M   'P 1'
#
loop_
_entity.id
_entity.type
_entity.pdbx_description
1 polymer ?
#
loop_
_entity_poly.entity_id
_entity_poly.type
_entity_poly.pdbx_seq_one_letter_code
_entity_poly.pdbx_strand_id
1 'polypeptide(L)' 'MKILHFRQFYKHAVFVDDGEGGKKKIQKNYIDVNVCIDMVCGDTKNALEGED' A
#
# COMPACT_ATOMS: atom_id res chain seq x y z
N MET A 1 -2.43 7.32 -11.64
CA MET A 1 -3.54 6.36 -11.54
C MET A 1 -3.37 5.58 -10.23
N LYS A 2 -4.33 5.66 -9.30
CA LYS A 2 -4.33 4.86 -8.06
C LYS A 2 -5.17 3.61 -8.32
N ILE A 3 -4.54 2.44 -8.44
CA ILE A 3 -5.24 1.20 -8.83
C ILE A 3 -5.91 0.55 -7.62
N LEU A 4 -5.34 0.73 -6.44
CA LEU A 4 -5.86 0.22 -5.17
C LEU A 4 -5.76 1.31 -4.11
N HIS A 5 -6.86 1.58 -3.40
CA HIS A 5 -6.91 2.55 -2.31
C HIS A 5 -7.69 1.94 -1.14
N PHE A 6 -6.99 1.57 -0.07
CA PHE A 6 -7.60 1.01 1.13
C PHE A 6 -7.26 1.89 2.32
N ARG A 7 -8.25 2.04 3.20
CA ARG A 7 -8.07 2.67 4.51
C ARG A 7 -8.13 1.59 5.58
N GLN A 8 -6.98 1.17 6.08
CA GLN A 8 -6.94 0.20 7.18
C GLN A 8 -7.07 0.93 8.52
N PHE A 9 -8.08 0.56 9.31
CA PHE A 9 -8.32 1.16 10.61
C PHE A 9 -7.44 0.51 11.69
N TYR A 10 -6.32 1.16 12.02
CA TYR A 10 -5.40 0.74 13.07
C TYR A 10 -4.82 1.96 13.78
N LYS A 11 -4.85 1.97 15.12
CA LYS A 11 -4.30 3.07 15.92
C LYS A 11 -2.78 3.00 15.92
N HIS A 12 -2.11 4.02 15.44
CA HIS A 12 -0.65 4.12 15.45
C HIS A 12 -0.21 5.57 15.70
N ALA A 13 1.05 5.74 16.12
CA ALA A 13 1.66 7.04 16.33
C ALA A 13 2.40 7.50 15.07
N VAL A 14 2.18 8.75 14.68
CA VAL A 14 2.90 9.43 13.59
C VAL A 14 3.57 10.67 14.13
N PHE A 15 4.76 10.99 13.64
CA PHE A 15 5.45 12.23 13.96
C PHE A 15 5.31 13.18 12.78
N VAL A 16 4.78 14.38 13.02
CA VAL A 16 4.64 15.42 12.00
C VAL A 16 5.41 16.66 12.45
N ASP A 17 5.83 17.48 11.49
CA ASP A 17 6.49 18.76 11.77
C ASP A 17 5.58 19.64 12.65
N ASP A 18 6.18 20.32 13.62
CA ASP A 18 5.48 21.25 14.51
C ASP A 18 5.56 22.72 14.06
N GLY A 19 6.36 23.02 13.02
CA GLY A 19 6.56 24.38 12.50
C GLY A 19 7.66 25.16 13.22
N GLU A 20 8.25 24.61 14.28
CA GLU A 20 9.34 25.21 15.08
C GLU A 20 10.66 24.43 14.93
N GLY A 21 10.71 23.50 13.97
CA GLY A 21 11.87 22.62 13.73
C GLY A 21 11.88 21.36 14.59
N GLY A 22 10.84 21.14 15.39
CA GLY A 22 10.62 19.90 16.13
C GLY A 22 9.64 18.97 15.43
N LYS A 23 9.27 17.89 16.14
CA LYS A 23 8.26 16.93 15.68
C LYS A 23 7.25 16.66 16.79
N LYS A 24 5.97 16.78 16.46
CA LYS A 24 4.87 16.40 17.36
C LYS A 24 4.37 15.00 17.07
N LYS A 25 4.12 14.22 18.14
CA LYS A 25 3.50 12.90 18.08
C LYS A 25 1.98 13.05 17.99
N ILE A 26 1.37 12.50 16.95
CA ILE A 26 -0.08 12.43 16.75
C ILE A 26 -0.53 10.97 16.69
N GLN A 27 -1.73 10.68 17.18
CA GLN A 27 -2.36 9.37 17.01
C GLN A 27 -3.28 9.40 15.78
N LYS A 28 -3.06 8.49 14.84
CA LYS A 28 -3.94 8.28 13.69
C LYS A 28 -4.66 6.94 13.81
N ASN A 29 -5.91 6.91 13.38
CA ASN A 29 -6.75 5.71 13.31
C ASN A 29 -6.78 5.07 11.93
N TYR A 30 -6.02 5.58 10.96
CA TYR A 30 -5.91 5.03 9.61
C TYR A 30 -4.49 5.14 9.08
N ILE A 31 -4.01 4.11 8.38
CA ILE A 31 -2.74 4.13 7.66
C ILE A 31 -3.04 4.32 6.17
N ASP A 32 -2.32 5.22 5.52
CA ASP A 32 -2.35 5.38 4.07
C ASP A 32 -1.37 4.37 3.44
N VAL A 33 -1.90 3.46 2.61
CA VAL A 33 -1.10 2.43 1.93
C VAL A 33 -1.06 2.75 0.44
N ASN A 34 0.14 2.81 -0.13
CA ASN A 34 0.34 2.94 -1.57
C ASN A 34 0.85 1.60 -2.11
N VAL A 35 0.16 1.05 -3.11
CA VAL A 35 0.54 -0.19 -3.78
C VAL A 35 1.10 0.15 -5.16
N CYS A 36 2.31 -0.33 -5.45
CA CYS A 36 2.85 -0.36 -6.80
C CYS A 36 2.54 -1.73 -7.41
N ILE A 37 2.01 -1.76 -8.62
CA ILE A 37 1.79 -3.00 -9.37
C ILE A 37 2.77 -2.97 -10.54
N ASP A 38 3.71 -3.89 -10.52
CA ASP A 38 4.56 -4.16 -11.68
C ASP A 38 3.83 -5.17 -12.57
N MET A 39 3.27 -4.67 -13.68
CA MET A 39 2.55 -5.52 -14.63
C MET A 39 3.56 -6.14 -15.60
N VAL A 40 3.71 -7.46 -15.51
CA VAL A 40 4.51 -8.25 -16.46
C VAL A 40 3.62 -9.05 -17.40
N CYS A 41 4.10 -9.31 -18.61
CA CYS A 41 3.43 -10.22 -19.55
C CYS A 41 3.79 -11.67 -19.15
N GLY A 42 2.86 -12.37 -18.51
CA GLY A 42 2.95 -13.82 -18.29
C GLY A 42 2.26 -14.56 -19.43
N ASP A 43 2.97 -15.47 -20.10
CA ASP A 43 2.36 -16.35 -21.08
C ASP A 43 1.40 -17.31 -20.34
N THR A 44 0.10 -17.19 -20.58
CA THR A 44 -0.93 -17.98 -19.88
C THR A 44 -1.11 -19.38 -20.47
N LYS A 45 -0.33 -19.72 -21.51
CA LYS A 45 -0.50 -20.93 -22.32
C LYS A 45 -0.12 -22.25 -21.63
N ASN A 46 0.57 -22.23 -20.49
CA ASN A 46 1.05 -23.46 -19.85
C ASN A 46 0.11 -24.01 -18.76
N ALA A 47 -1.13 -23.53 -18.64
CA ALA A 47 -2.11 -24.06 -17.69
C ALA A 47 -3.06 -25.12 -18.29
N LEU A 48 -2.93 -25.45 -19.58
CA LEU A 48 -3.82 -26.39 -20.28
C LEU A 48 -3.10 -27.56 -20.96
N GLU A 49 -1.78 -27.69 -20.84
CA GLU A 49 -1.06 -28.84 -21.37
C GLU A 49 -0.76 -29.83 -20.23
N GLY A 50 -1.78 -30.61 -19.90
CA GLY A 50 -1.73 -31.62 -18.86
C GLY A 50 -2.82 -32.67 -18.99
N GLU A 51 -3.19 -33.06 -20.22
CA GLU A 51 -3.89 -34.31 -20.52
C GLU A 51 -3.38 -34.81 -21.89
N ASP A 52 -2.38 -35.70 -21.86
CA ASP A 52 -2.18 -36.88 -22.74
C ASP A 52 -0.86 -37.58 -22.41
#